data_AF-A0A2T2YD92-F1
#
_entry.id   AF-A0A2T2YD92-F1
#
_cell.length_a   1.000
_cell.length_b   1.000
_cell.length_c   1.000
_cell.angle_alpha   90.00
_cell.angle_beta   90.00
_cell.angle_gamma   90.00
#
_symmetry.space_group_name_H-M   'P 1'
#
loop_
_entity.id
_entity.type
_entity.pdbx_description
1 polymer ?
#
loop_
_entity_poly.entity_id
_entity_poly.type
_entity_poly.pdbx_seq_one_letter_code
_entity_poly.pdbx_strand_id
1 'polypeptide(L)'
;MELQGTWTKDNEGFMEFSLSQLQRLYEAVTDAYHERYNQYLDELDDEEEAHYQALAEGYEMVNDYKTIDGQEEFATTYYTPTYVLDVWYELDPVTQKRIYDQGFIRISSKNNPEV
;
A
#
# COMPACT_ATOMS: atom_id res chain seq x y z
N MET A 1 5.50 -12.85 8.92
CA MET A 1 6.56 -12.27 8.06
C MET A 1 6.27 -10.80 7.89
N GLU A 2 7.26 -9.95 8.15
CA GLU A 2 7.20 -8.51 7.97
C GLU A 2 8.48 -8.05 7.25
N LEU A 3 8.33 -7.13 6.30
CA LEU A 3 9.42 -6.53 5.55
C LEU A 3 9.19 -5.02 5.47
N GLN A 4 10.22 -4.23 5.77
CA GLN A 4 10.17 -2.77 5.73
C GLN A 4 11.38 -2.21 5.01
N GLY A 5 11.23 -1.05 4.39
CA GLY A 5 12.32 -0.33 3.76
C GLY A 5 11.87 1.02 3.25
N THR A 6 12.61 1.54 2.27
CA THR A 6 12.35 2.83 1.66
C THR A 6 12.06 2.67 0.17
N TRP A 7 11.38 3.67 -0.37
CA TRP A 7 11.19 3.83 -1.80
C TRP A 7 11.58 5.24 -2.22
N THR A 8 12.03 5.40 -3.46
CA THR A 8 12.34 6.67 -4.10
C THR A 8 11.72 6.70 -5.49
N LYS A 9 11.29 7.88 -5.94
CA LYS A 9 10.75 8.10 -7.26
C LYS A 9 11.82 8.69 -8.16
N ASP A 10 12.01 8.11 -9.34
CA ASP A 10 12.91 8.68 -10.34
C ASP A 10 12.24 9.82 -11.14
N ASN A 11 13.01 10.44 -12.05
CA ASN A 11 12.53 11.54 -12.87
C ASN A 11 11.48 11.14 -13.92
N GLU A 12 11.33 9.85 -14.21
CA GLU A 12 10.33 9.30 -15.14
C GLU A 12 9.05 8.88 -14.39
N GLY A 13 9.11 8.85 -13.06
CA GLY A 13 8.00 8.57 -12.16
C GLY A 13 7.96 7.13 -11.66
N PHE A 14 8.99 6.31 -11.92
CA PHE A 14 9.08 4.95 -11.43
C PHE A 14 9.55 4.91 -9.98
N MET A 15 9.03 3.95 -9.23
CA MET A 15 9.43 3.71 -7.84
C MET A 15 10.57 2.70 -7.79
N GLU A 16 11.70 3.11 -7.23
CA GLU A 16 12.80 2.24 -6.84
C GLU A 16 12.71 1.92 -5.36
N PHE A 17 13.04 0.67 -4.97
CA PHE A 17 12.92 0.19 -3.59
C PHE A 17 14.28 -0.19 -3.03
N SER A 18 14.48 0.03 -1.73
CA SER A 18 15.73 -0.32 -1.04
C SER A 18 16.07 -1.82 -1.10
N LEU A 19 15.06 -2.67 -1.27
CA LEU A 19 15.18 -4.11 -1.42
C LEU A 19 14.37 -4.59 -2.63
N SER A 20 14.97 -5.41 -3.50
CA SER A 20 14.26 -6.00 -4.65
C SER A 20 13.05 -6.87 -4.24
N GLN A 21 13.08 -7.44 -3.03
CA GLN A 21 11.95 -8.17 -2.48
C GLN A 21 10.76 -7.25 -2.15
N LEU A 22 11.01 -6.02 -1.68
CA LEU A 22 9.96 -5.03 -1.46
C LEU A 22 9.27 -4.65 -2.77
N GLN A 23 10.05 -4.41 -3.82
CA GLN A 23 9.50 -4.11 -5.14
C GLN A 23 8.57 -5.24 -5.63
N ARG A 24 9.03 -6.49 -5.60
CA ARG A 24 8.23 -7.63 -6.05
C ARG A 24 6.94 -7.80 -5.25
N LEU A 25 6.99 -7.59 -3.94
CA LEU A 25 5.81 -7.70 -3.08
C LEU A 25 4.88 -6.50 -3.24
N TYR A 26 5.42 -5.30 -3.44
CA TYR A 26 4.65 -4.11 -3.77
C TYR A 26 3.85 -4.35 -5.04
N GLU A 27 4.53 -4.68 -6.15
CA GLU A 27 3.91 -4.99 -7.45
C GLU A 27 2.87 -6.10 -7.31
N ALA A 28 3.19 -7.22 -6.66
CA ALA A 28 2.26 -8.33 -6.50
C ALA A 28 1.00 -7.95 -5.69
N VAL A 29 1.13 -7.13 -4.65
CA VAL A 29 0.00 -6.70 -3.81
C VAL A 29 -0.86 -5.68 -4.55
N THR A 30 -0.25 -4.68 -5.18
CA THR A 30 -0.97 -3.64 -5.92
C THR A 30 -1.65 -4.21 -7.15
N ASP A 31 -0.98 -5.10 -7.89
CA ASP A 31 -1.55 -5.74 -9.08
C ASP A 31 -2.73 -6.64 -8.69
N ALA A 32 -2.59 -7.44 -7.63
CA ALA A 32 -3.69 -8.28 -7.16
C ALA A 32 -4.92 -7.47 -6.72
N TYR A 33 -4.70 -6.32 -6.06
CA TYR A 33 -5.79 -5.40 -5.73
C TYR A 33 -6.45 -4.82 -6.98
N HIS A 34 -5.66 -4.24 -7.90
CA HIS A 34 -6.18 -3.58 -9.09
C HIS A 34 -6.84 -4.56 -10.06
N GLU A 35 -6.27 -5.75 -10.27
CA GLU A 35 -6.86 -6.81 -11.09
C GLU A 35 -8.24 -7.19 -10.55
N ARG A 36 -8.35 -7.46 -9.25
CA ARG A 36 -9.61 -7.90 -8.65
C ARG A 36 -10.66 -6.79 -8.61
N TYR A 37 -10.25 -5.57 -8.27
CA TYR A 37 -11.15 -4.42 -8.25
C TYR A 37 -11.67 -4.08 -9.66
N ASN A 38 -10.79 -4.07 -10.66
CA ASN A 38 -11.17 -3.80 -12.05
C ASN A 38 -12.08 -4.91 -12.61
N GLN A 39 -11.84 -6.17 -12.25
CA GLN A 39 -12.75 -7.25 -12.61
C GLN A 39 -14.17 -6.98 -12.09
N TYR A 40 -14.32 -6.51 -10.85
CA TYR A 40 -15.64 -6.20 -10.31
C TYR A 40 -16.28 -4.98 -10.95
N LEU A 41 -15.49 -3.96 -11.29
CA LEU A 41 -15.97 -2.83 -12.07
C LEU A 41 -16.53 -3.28 -13.42
N ASP A 42 -15.82 -4.18 -14.11
CA ASP A 42 -16.24 -4.72 -15.40
C ASP A 42 -17.48 -5.63 -15.30
N GLU A 43 -17.64 -6.37 -14.21
CA GLU A 43 -18.74 -7.33 -14.00
C GLU A 43 -20.05 -6.68 -13.52
N LEU A 44 -19.95 -5.64 -12.67
CA LEU A 44 -21.11 -5.09 -11.94
C LEU A 44 -21.62 -3.76 -12.53
N ASP A 45 -20.81 -3.08 -13.35
CA ASP A 45 -21.15 -1.77 -13.97
C ASP A 45 -21.61 -0.71 -12.95
N ASP A 46 -21.23 -0.88 -11.67
CA ASP A 46 -21.50 0.00 -10.54
C ASP A 46 -20.27 0.04 -9.63
N GLU A 47 -19.72 1.23 -9.42
CA GLU A 47 -18.50 1.43 -8.61
C GLU A 47 -18.71 1.10 -7.13
N GLU A 48 -19.90 1.36 -6.58
CA GLU A 48 -20.21 1.12 -5.18
C GLU A 48 -20.36 -0.39 -4.93
N GLU A 49 -21.06 -1.10 -5.82
CA GLU A 49 -21.20 -2.56 -5.73
C GLU A 49 -19.85 -3.27 -5.92
N ALA A 50 -19.03 -2.82 -6.87
CA ALA A 50 -17.68 -3.33 -7.07
C ALA A 50 -16.78 -3.12 -5.85
N HIS A 51 -16.87 -1.96 -5.21
CA HIS A 51 -16.15 -1.68 -3.97
C HIS A 51 -16.56 -2.61 -2.83
N TYR A 52 -17.86 -2.77 -2.57
CA TYR A 52 -18.33 -3.69 -1.52
C TYR A 52 -17.94 -5.13 -1.79
N GLN A 53 -17.96 -5.56 -3.05
CA GLN A 53 -17.59 -6.92 -3.43
C GLN A 53 -16.08 -7.17 -3.27
N ALA A 54 -15.22 -6.21 -3.65
CA ALA A 54 -13.78 -6.32 -3.41
C ALA A 54 -13.47 -6.34 -1.90
N LEU A 55 -14.13 -5.48 -1.13
CA LEU A 55 -14.01 -5.42 0.32
C LEU A 55 -14.43 -6.73 0.99
N ALA A 56 -15.52 -7.35 0.53
CA ALA A 56 -16.00 -8.64 1.04
C ALA A 56 -14.98 -9.77 0.85
N GLU A 57 -14.13 -9.67 -0.18
CA GLU A 57 -13.03 -10.60 -0.42
C GLU A 57 -11.70 -10.18 0.25
N GLY A 58 -11.70 -9.09 1.01
CA GLY A 58 -10.54 -8.60 1.75
C GLY A 58 -9.56 -7.79 0.91
N TYR A 59 -10.01 -7.27 -0.23
CA TYR A 59 -9.30 -6.31 -1.08
C TYR A 59 -9.78 -4.90 -0.79
N GLU A 60 -8.87 -4.03 -0.38
CA GLU A 60 -9.22 -2.64 -0.05
C GLU A 60 -7.99 -1.74 -0.20
N MET A 61 -8.18 -0.50 -0.68
CA MET A 61 -7.16 0.54 -0.66
C MET A 61 -7.68 1.72 0.17
N VAL A 62 -6.96 2.05 1.25
CA VAL A 62 -7.31 3.13 2.17
C VAL A 62 -6.21 4.18 2.17
N ASN A 63 -6.58 5.45 2.08
CA ASN A 63 -5.67 6.58 2.27
C ASN A 63 -6.06 7.30 3.56
N ASP A 64 -5.34 7.06 4.66
CA ASP A 64 -5.66 7.68 5.94
C ASP A 64 -4.42 7.77 6.86
N TYR A 65 -4.56 8.52 7.95
CA TYR A 65 -3.59 8.53 9.03
C TYR A 65 -3.68 7.23 9.84
N LYS A 66 -2.52 6.65 10.14
CA LYS A 66 -2.40 5.50 11.04
C LYS A 66 -1.11 5.56 11.84
N THR A 67 -1.09 4.88 12.98
CA THR A 67 0.13 4.76 13.77
C THR A 67 1.08 3.72 13.16
N ILE A 68 2.27 4.14 12.76
CA ILE A 68 3.38 3.30 12.29
C ILE A 68 4.60 3.63 13.15
N ASP A 69 5.23 2.61 13.75
CA ASP A 69 6.42 2.77 14.60
C ASP A 69 6.28 3.84 15.71
N GLY A 70 5.07 3.98 16.26
CA GLY A 70 4.74 4.94 17.31
C GLY A 70 4.51 6.38 16.84
N GLN A 71 4.51 6.62 15.52
CA GLN A 71 4.27 7.92 14.91
C GLN A 71 2.99 7.91 14.07
N GLU A 72 2.31 9.05 13.97
CA GLU A 72 1.14 9.20 13.10
C GLU A 72 1.60 9.51 11.68
N GLU A 73 1.35 8.57 10.77
CA GLU A 73 1.77 8.63 9.38
C GLU A 73 0.55 8.64 8.45
N PHE A 74 0.58 9.47 7.42
CA PHE A 74 -0.44 9.42 6.37
C PHE A 74 -0.02 8.40 5.31
N ALA A 75 -0.68 7.25 5.30
CA ALA A 75 -0.28 6.11 4.50
C ALA A 75 -1.38 5.71 3.50
N THR A 76 -0.95 5.32 2.31
CA THR A 76 -1.76 4.48 1.42
C THR A 76 -1.58 3.04 1.88
N THR A 77 -2.67 2.42 2.33
CA THR A 77 -2.70 1.03 2.78
C THR A 77 -3.45 0.18 1.77
N TYR A 78 -2.80 -0.86 1.23
CA TYR A 78 -3.45 -1.90 0.44
C TYR A 78 -3.65 -3.15 1.30
N TYR A 79 -4.88 -3.64 1.33
CA TYR A 79 -5.26 -4.89 1.93
C TYR A 79 -5.51 -5.92 0.83
N THR A 80 -4.99 -7.11 1.03
CA THR A 80 -5.31 -8.32 0.24
C THR A 80 -5.58 -9.47 1.22
N PRO A 81 -6.08 -10.64 0.78
CA PRO A 81 -6.27 -11.79 1.67
C PRO A 81 -5.00 -12.23 2.42
N THR A 82 -3.82 -12.00 1.85
CA THR A 82 -2.55 -12.53 2.34
C THR A 82 -1.63 -11.48 2.95
N TYR A 83 -1.72 -10.23 2.49
CA TYR A 83 -0.81 -9.15 2.87
C TYR A 83 -1.53 -7.85 3.22
N VAL A 84 -0.86 -7.04 4.05
CA VAL A 84 -1.11 -5.62 4.24
C VAL A 84 0.15 -4.89 3.80
N LEU A 85 -0.02 -3.92 2.91
CA LEU A 85 1.04 -3.06 2.39
C LEU A 85 0.74 -1.62 2.81
N ASP A 86 1.64 -1.02 3.57
CA ASP A 86 1.62 0.40 3.93
C ASP A 86 2.69 1.12 3.12
N VAL A 87 2.32 2.23 2.46
CA VAL A 87 3.26 3.13 1.77
C VAL A 87 2.99 4.55 2.25
N TRP A 88 4.02 5.24 2.74
CA TRP A 88 3.91 6.62 3.20
C TRP A 88 5.13 7.44 2.80
N TYR A 89 4.97 8.76 2.76
CA TYR A 89 6.01 9.69 2.35
C TYR A 89 6.95 10.02 3.50
N GLU A 90 8.22 10.29 3.18
CA GLU A 90 9.13 10.89 4.16
C GLU A 90 8.73 12.35 4.42
N LEU A 91 8.93 12.81 5.65
CA LEU A 91 8.75 14.22 6.03
C LEU A 91 10.11 14.92 6.05
N ASP A 92 10.17 16.11 5.44
CA ASP A 92 11.33 16.97 5.57
C ASP A 92 11.53 17.36 7.05
N PRO A 93 12.70 17.10 7.64
CA PRO A 93 12.90 17.21 9.08
C PRO A 93 12.74 18.65 9.60
N VAL A 94 12.91 19.67 8.74
CA VAL A 94 12.84 21.08 9.12
C VAL A 94 11.44 21.63 8.94
N THR A 95 10.80 21.34 7.81
CA THR A 95 9.51 21.92 7.40
C THR A 95 8.32 21.04 7.73
N GLN A 96 8.55 19.76 8.08
CA GLN A 96 7.52 18.75 8.33
C GLN A 96 6.58 18.53 7.13
N LYS A 97 7.04 18.87 5.92
CA LYS A 97 6.29 18.67 4.68
C LYS A 97 6.64 17.33 4.07
N ARG A 98 5.66 16.67 3.44
CA ARG A 98 5.85 15.43 2.68
C ARG A 98 6.77 15.67 1.50
N ILE A 99 7.76 14.79 1.35
CA ILE A 99 8.63 14.69 0.19
C ILE A 99 7.99 13.67 -0.75
N TYR A 100 7.38 14.13 -1.84
CA TYR A 100 6.59 13.25 -2.73
C TYR A 100 7.41 12.29 -3.58
N ASP A 101 8.74 12.44 -3.56
CA ASP A 101 9.68 11.64 -4.34
C ASP A 101 10.36 10.56 -3.51
N GLN A 102 10.05 10.43 -2.21
CA GLN A 102 10.61 9.36 -1.40
C GLN A 102 9.75 9.06 -0.17
N GLY A 103 9.95 7.87 0.38
CA GLY A 103 9.29 7.49 1.60
C GLY A 103 9.61 6.09 2.06
N PHE A 104 8.67 5.54 2.80
CA PHE A 104 8.79 4.27 3.46
C PHE A 104 7.71 3.31 3.00
N ILE A 105 8.01 2.03 3.13
CA ILE A 105 7.12 0.94 2.77
C ILE A 105 7.22 -0.14 3.85
N ARG A 106 6.08 -0.71 4.24
CA ARG A 106 6.00 -1.86 5.12
C ARG A 106 5.03 -2.87 4.53
N ILE A 107 5.42 -4.13 4.51
CA ILE A 107 4.60 -5.25 4.05
C ILE A 107 4.56 -6.30 5.14
N SER A 108 3.36 -6.59 5.63
CA SER A 108 3.12 -7.62 6.64
C SER A 108 2.17 -8.68 6.08
N SER A 109 2.39 -9.95 6.43
CA SER A 109 1.42 -11.00 6.12
C SER A 109 0.28 -10.96 7.13
N LYS A 110 -0.98 -11.04 6.67
CA LYS A 110 -2.17 -11.10 7.54
C LYS A 110 -2.18 -12.32 8.47
N ASN A 111 -1.47 -13.38 8.12
CA ASN A 111 -1.37 -14.61 8.91
C ASN A 111 -0.28 -14.55 10.00
N ASN A 112 0.22 -13.37 10.38
CA ASN A 112 1.14 -13.24 11.50
C ASN A 112 0.33 -12.96 12.78
N PRO A 113 0.14 -13.95 13.69
CA PRO A 113 -0.69 -13.82 14.89
C PRO A 113 -0.03 -13.01 16.02
N GLU A 114 0.92 -12.13 15.70
CA GLU A 114 1.63 -11.28 16.67
C GLU A 114 1.26 -9.82 16.47
N VAL A 115 -0.03 -9.51 16.60
CA VAL A 115 -0.56 -8.23 17.12
C VAL A 115 -1.82 -8.53 17.93
#